data_AF-A0A951FYS6-F1
#
_entry.id   AF-A0A951FYS6-F1
#
_cell.length_a   1.000
_cell.length_b   1.000
_cell.length_c   1.000
_cell.angle_alpha   90.00
_cell.angle_beta   90.00
_cell.angle_gamma   90.00
#
_symmetry.space_group_name_H-M   'P 1'
#
loop_
_entity.id
_entity.type
_entity.pdbx_description
1 polymer ?
#
loop_
_entity_poly.entity_id
_entity_poly.type
_entity_poly.pdbx_seq_one_letter_code
_entity_poly.pdbx_strand_id
1 'polypeptide(L)'
;MLEQAKVAGASLAGAPAAFRGAIPATTLKVAGVELFCGGRAEAEAGDDEIVTLDTRRRRYRRLLMRDDQLVGTILLGDLRDAHALRGHLAGGSGLPAALLEPMPAGVEAPTLCEEDPVATVCTCMAVTQGEIVAAIRERRLESVREVGEHTRAGTGCGTCRADIRALLERFEQAELGPVKAAQTA
;
A
#
# COMPACT_ATOMS: atom_id res chain seq x y z
N MET A 1 7.93 -6.29 12.74
CA MET A 1 7.41 -6.52 14.11
C MET A 1 6.14 -7.37 14.13
N LEU A 2 5.10 -7.08 13.33
CA LEU A 2 3.87 -7.87 13.39
C LEU A 2 4.07 -9.37 13.05
N GLU A 3 4.85 -9.69 12.01
CA GLU A 3 5.19 -11.08 11.68
C GLU A 3 5.98 -11.79 12.80
N GLN A 4 6.89 -11.07 13.46
CA GLN A 4 7.60 -11.62 14.63
C GLN A 4 6.63 -11.88 15.80
N ALA A 5 5.66 -10.99 16.02
CA ALA A 5 4.64 -11.16 17.05
C ALA A 5 3.71 -12.35 16.75
N LYS A 6 3.30 -12.54 15.48
CA LYS A 6 2.51 -13.71 15.04
C LYS A 6 3.27 -15.01 15.26
N VAL A 7 4.53 -15.07 14.85
CA VAL A 7 5.40 -16.25 15.05
C VAL A 7 5.59 -16.56 16.53
N ALA A 8 5.84 -15.53 17.35
CA ALA A 8 5.95 -15.68 18.79
C ALA A 8 4.65 -16.19 19.41
N GLY A 9 3.50 -15.62 19.02
CA GLY A 9 2.18 -16.05 19.49
C GLY A 9 1.86 -17.49 19.11
N ALA A 10 2.13 -17.89 17.87
CA ALA A 10 1.95 -19.27 17.40
C ALA A 10 2.83 -20.25 18.18
N SER A 11 4.09 -19.89 18.41
CA SER A 11 5.03 -20.69 19.21
C SER A 11 4.55 -20.87 20.65
N LEU A 12 4.02 -19.82 21.28
CA LEU A 12 3.42 -19.89 22.62
C LEU A 12 2.14 -20.74 22.65
N ALA A 13 1.38 -20.76 21.56
CA ALA A 13 0.17 -21.58 21.40
C ALA A 13 0.45 -23.06 21.04
N GLY A 14 1.72 -23.49 20.99
CA GLY A 14 2.09 -24.86 20.63
C GLY A 14 2.05 -25.16 19.12
N ALA A 15 1.93 -24.13 18.28
CA ALA A 15 2.00 -24.23 16.82
C ALA A 15 3.34 -23.62 16.34
N PRO A 16 4.44 -24.39 16.33
CA PRO A 16 5.76 -23.85 16.04
C PRO A 16 5.81 -23.23 14.63
N ALA A 17 6.19 -21.95 14.56
CA ALA A 17 6.37 -21.19 13.34
C ALA A 17 7.77 -20.57 13.31
N ALA A 18 8.28 -20.29 12.11
CA ALA A 18 9.61 -19.70 11.94
C ALA A 18 9.50 -18.32 11.25
N PHE A 19 10.13 -17.30 11.86
CA PHE A 19 10.27 -16.00 11.24
C PHE A 19 11.41 -16.03 10.23
N ARG A 20 11.11 -15.73 8.95
CA ARG A 20 12.08 -15.82 7.84
C ARG A 20 12.69 -14.47 7.45
N GLY A 21 12.59 -13.47 8.32
CA GLY A 21 12.98 -12.10 7.99
C GLY A 21 11.83 -11.32 7.36
N ALA A 22 11.96 -10.00 7.41
CA ALA A 22 11.05 -9.06 6.75
C ALA A 22 11.90 -7.98 6.10
N ILE A 23 11.52 -7.55 4.90
CA ILE A 23 12.20 -6.45 4.24
C ILE A 23 11.95 -5.18 5.06
N PRO A 24 13.02 -4.50 5.54
CA PRO A 24 12.87 -3.27 6.31
C PRO A 24 12.11 -2.24 5.48
N ALA A 25 11.05 -1.67 6.04
CA ALA A 25 10.35 -0.60 5.39
C ALA A 25 9.61 0.27 6.40
N THR A 26 9.86 1.58 6.35
CA THR A 26 9.48 2.57 7.35
C THR A 26 8.74 3.72 6.68
N THR A 27 7.69 4.22 7.32
CA THR A 27 7.00 5.44 6.93
C THR A 27 7.10 6.44 8.06
N LEU A 28 7.57 7.66 7.76
CA LEU A 28 7.74 8.74 8.72
C LEU A 28 6.90 9.95 8.30
N LYS A 29 6.27 10.59 9.29
CA LYS A 29 5.57 11.88 9.13
C LYS A 29 6.16 12.87 10.13
N VAL A 30 7.11 13.69 9.70
CA VAL A 30 7.80 14.65 10.57
C VAL A 30 7.94 15.98 9.85
N ALA A 31 7.71 17.09 10.57
CA ALA A 31 7.88 18.46 10.07
C ALA A 31 7.13 18.74 8.74
N GLY A 32 5.94 18.14 8.55
CA GLY A 32 5.15 18.30 7.33
C GLY A 32 5.71 17.56 6.11
N VAL A 33 6.70 16.69 6.31
CA VAL A 33 7.28 15.85 5.27
C VAL A 33 6.84 14.41 5.51
N GLU A 34 6.31 13.79 4.46
CA GLU A 34 5.99 12.37 4.42
C GLU A 34 7.13 11.63 3.72
N LEU A 35 7.68 10.61 4.38
CA LEU A 35 8.77 9.77 3.87
C LEU A 35 8.34 8.30 3.91
N PHE A 36 8.58 7.58 2.83
CA PHE A 36 8.60 6.14 2.81
C PHE A 36 9.99 5.67 2.37
N CYS A 37 10.56 4.72 3.10
CA CYS A 37 11.80 4.05 2.73
C CYS A 37 11.58 2.55 2.88
N GLY A 38 11.97 1.77 1.89
CA GLY A 38 11.83 0.31 1.93
C GLY A 38 12.96 -0.38 1.19
N GLY A 39 13.37 -1.56 1.67
CA GLY A 39 14.48 -2.30 1.11
C GLY A 39 15.83 -1.63 1.41
N ARG A 40 16.75 -1.71 0.46
CA ARG A 40 18.07 -1.08 0.57
C ARG A 40 17.98 0.42 0.32
N ALA A 41 18.66 1.20 1.18
CA ALA A 41 18.76 2.64 1.04
C ALA A 41 19.93 3.07 0.13
N GLU A 42 20.94 2.22 -0.02
CA GLU A 42 22.15 2.49 -0.80
C GLU A 42 22.25 1.54 -1.99
N ALA A 43 22.66 2.10 -3.13
CA ALA A 43 22.96 1.33 -4.34
C ALA A 43 24.26 0.56 -4.14
N GLU A 44 24.33 -0.61 -4.75
CA GLU A 44 25.53 -1.45 -4.85
C GLU A 44 25.98 -1.48 -6.32
N ALA A 45 27.21 -1.95 -6.56
CA ALA A 45 27.68 -2.17 -7.91
C ALA A 45 26.75 -3.13 -8.68
N GLY A 46 26.32 -2.74 -9.87
CA GLY A 46 25.39 -3.50 -10.71
C GLY A 46 23.91 -3.18 -10.52
N ASP A 47 23.57 -2.22 -9.64
CA ASP A 47 22.20 -1.73 -9.54
C ASP A 47 21.91 -0.62 -10.54
N ASP A 48 20.70 -0.64 -11.09
CA ASP A 48 20.13 0.48 -11.82
C ASP A 48 19.37 1.39 -10.85
N GLU A 49 19.63 2.69 -10.95
CA GLU A 49 19.01 3.69 -10.09
C GLU A 49 18.11 4.62 -10.92
N ILE A 50 16.82 4.65 -10.57
CA ILE A 50 15.82 5.51 -11.20
C ILE A 50 15.42 6.58 -10.20
N VAL A 51 15.80 7.83 -10.49
CA VAL A 51 15.52 8.99 -9.62
C VAL A 51 14.59 9.96 -10.33
N THR A 52 13.60 10.46 -9.59
CA THR A 52 12.78 11.60 -9.99
C THR A 52 12.70 12.63 -8.88
N LEU A 53 12.86 13.90 -9.25
CA LEU A 53 12.85 15.03 -8.34
C LEU A 53 12.01 16.17 -8.93
N ASP A 54 10.92 16.53 -8.24
CA ASP A 54 10.15 17.74 -8.50
C ASP A 54 10.31 18.68 -7.30
N THR A 55 11.20 19.66 -7.42
CA THR A 55 11.48 20.63 -6.34
C THR A 55 10.32 21.60 -6.12
N ARG A 56 9.50 21.88 -7.13
CA ARG A 56 8.33 22.78 -7.01
C ARG A 56 7.24 22.13 -6.16
N ARG A 57 7.03 20.83 -6.33
CA ARG A 57 6.09 20.03 -5.54
C ARG A 57 6.72 19.37 -4.30
N ARG A 58 8.02 19.58 -4.08
CA ARG A 58 8.81 18.96 -2.99
C ARG A 58 8.70 17.43 -2.98
N ARG A 59 8.75 16.82 -4.16
CA ARG A 59 8.66 15.37 -4.35
C ARG A 59 10.01 14.82 -4.74
N TYR A 60 10.40 13.74 -4.08
CA TYR A 60 11.57 12.96 -4.44
C TYR A 60 11.21 11.49 -4.45
N ARG A 61 11.67 10.80 -5.48
CA ARG A 61 11.44 9.38 -5.70
C ARG A 61 12.73 8.74 -6.16
N ARG A 62 13.09 7.63 -5.53
CA ARG A 62 14.22 6.79 -5.92
C ARG A 62 13.78 5.34 -5.92
N LEU A 63 14.10 4.63 -6.98
CA LEU A 63 14.00 3.19 -7.09
C LEU A 63 15.39 2.62 -7.34
N LEU A 64 15.71 1.55 -6.63
CA LEU A 64 16.90 0.73 -6.87
C LEU A 64 16.43 -0.59 -7.47
N MET A 65 16.96 -0.91 -8.65
CA MET A 65 16.62 -2.09 -9.42
C MET A 65 17.85 -2.99 -9.56
N ARG A 66 17.65 -4.31 -9.46
CA ARG A 66 18.67 -5.33 -9.76
C ARG A 66 17.98 -6.48 -10.48
N ASP A 67 18.49 -6.87 -11.64
CA ASP A 67 17.92 -7.97 -12.43
C ASP A 67 16.39 -7.82 -12.65
N ASP A 68 15.95 -6.60 -13.01
CA ASP A 68 14.54 -6.19 -13.15
C ASP A 68 13.68 -6.25 -11.86
N GLN A 69 14.28 -6.50 -10.69
CA GLN A 69 13.60 -6.55 -9.41
C GLN A 69 13.83 -5.27 -8.59
N LEU A 70 12.77 -4.80 -7.92
CA LEU A 70 12.88 -3.68 -6.99
C LEU A 70 13.57 -4.14 -5.70
N VAL A 71 14.77 -3.61 -5.42
CA VAL A 71 15.55 -3.93 -4.20
C VAL A 71 15.54 -2.81 -3.17
N GLY A 72 15.14 -1.61 -3.56
CA GLY A 72 15.08 -0.44 -2.67
C GLY A 72 14.22 0.67 -3.21
N THR A 73 13.59 1.44 -2.31
CA THR A 73 12.81 2.62 -2.69
C THR A 73 12.82 3.69 -1.61
N ILE A 74 12.88 4.94 -2.03
CA ILE A 74 12.69 6.12 -1.18
C ILE A 74 11.68 7.04 -1.85
N LEU A 75 10.61 7.38 -1.14
CA LEU A 75 9.61 8.38 -1.54
C LEU A 75 9.57 9.50 -0.52
N LEU A 76 9.57 10.74 -0.98
CA LEU A 76 9.45 11.94 -0.16
C LEU A 76 8.35 12.85 -0.72
N GLY A 77 7.49 13.35 0.14
CA GLY A 77 6.44 14.32 -0.17
C GLY A 77 5.20 13.75 -0.88
N ASP A 78 5.32 12.60 -1.54
CA ASP A 78 4.19 11.88 -2.14
C ASP A 78 4.35 10.38 -1.94
N LEU A 79 3.46 9.80 -1.13
CA LEU A 79 3.52 8.39 -0.74
C LEU A 79 2.44 7.53 -1.42
N ARG A 80 1.78 8.02 -2.48
CA ARG A 80 0.69 7.30 -3.15
C ARG A 80 1.11 5.90 -3.62
N ASP A 81 2.32 5.76 -4.15
CA ASP A 81 2.84 4.48 -4.64
C ASP A 81 3.50 3.62 -3.54
N ALA A 82 3.58 4.09 -2.30
CA ALA A 82 4.31 3.42 -1.22
C ALA A 82 3.77 2.00 -0.94
N HIS A 83 2.46 1.80 -1.04
CA HIS A 83 1.84 0.49 -0.83
C HIS A 83 2.22 -0.49 -1.93
N ALA A 84 2.07 -0.09 -3.20
CA ALA A 84 2.44 -0.92 -4.34
C ALA A 84 3.93 -1.27 -4.33
N LEU A 85 4.80 -0.28 -4.12
CA LEU A 85 6.25 -0.51 -4.05
C LEU A 85 6.65 -1.45 -2.89
N ARG A 86 5.97 -1.33 -1.74
CA ARG A 86 6.17 -2.26 -0.62
C ARG A 86 5.82 -3.71 -0.99
N GLY A 87 4.73 -3.91 -1.75
CA GLY A 87 4.34 -5.22 -2.25
C GLY A 87 5.41 -5.82 -3.17
N HIS A 88 5.94 -5.01 -4.10
CA HIS A 88 6.97 -5.46 -5.04
C HIS A 88 8.32 -5.75 -4.40
N LEU A 89 8.70 -5.03 -3.34
CA LEU A 89 9.92 -5.35 -2.58
C LEU A 89 9.90 -6.80 -2.09
N ALA A 90 8.76 -7.31 -1.62
CA ALA A 90 8.64 -8.65 -1.05
C ALA A 90 8.47 -9.78 -2.09
N GLY A 91 8.04 -9.43 -3.31
CA GLY A 91 7.52 -10.40 -4.28
C GLY A 91 8.51 -10.91 -5.33
N GLY A 92 9.67 -10.26 -5.52
CA GLY A 92 10.62 -10.64 -6.58
C GLY A 92 10.06 -10.56 -8.01
N SER A 93 8.85 -10.05 -8.18
CA SER A 93 8.24 -9.77 -9.48
C SER A 93 8.79 -8.47 -10.04
N GLY A 94 8.95 -8.39 -11.36
CA GLY A 94 9.29 -7.15 -12.03
C GLY A 94 8.32 -6.01 -11.71
N LEU A 95 8.81 -4.77 -11.77
CA LEU A 95 7.99 -3.60 -11.50
C LEU A 95 7.18 -3.22 -12.75
N PRO A 96 5.85 -3.00 -12.65
CA PRO A 96 5.05 -2.61 -13.81
C PRO A 96 5.54 -1.26 -14.37
N ALA A 97 5.48 -1.10 -15.69
CA ALA A 97 5.97 0.08 -16.39
C ALA A 97 5.42 1.40 -15.83
N ALA A 98 4.14 1.40 -15.42
CA ALA A 98 3.50 2.57 -14.81
C ALA A 98 4.21 3.03 -13.52
N LEU A 99 4.77 2.11 -12.72
CA LEU A 99 5.58 2.46 -11.55
C LEU A 99 7.03 2.82 -11.92
N LEU A 100 7.50 2.55 -13.13
CA LEU A 100 8.83 2.98 -13.58
C LEU A 100 8.80 4.41 -14.14
N GLU A 101 7.63 4.94 -14.49
CA GLU A 101 7.51 6.31 -14.97
C GLU A 101 8.04 7.32 -13.94
N PRO A 102 8.64 8.45 -14.39
CA PRO A 102 9.25 9.42 -13.47
C PRO A 102 8.22 10.06 -12.53
N MET A 103 7.08 10.43 -13.08
CA MET A 103 5.98 11.07 -12.38
C MET A 103 4.69 10.32 -12.72
N PRO A 104 4.49 9.12 -12.15
CA PRO A 104 3.23 8.45 -12.33
C PRO A 104 2.13 9.37 -11.81
N ALA A 105 0.95 9.34 -12.42
CA ALA A 105 -0.22 10.10 -11.93
C ALA A 105 -0.68 9.66 -10.52
N GLY A 106 0.10 8.82 -9.83
CA GLY A 106 -0.36 7.71 -9.02
C GLY A 106 -0.59 6.55 -9.96
N VAL A 107 0.12 5.45 -9.77
CA VAL A 107 -0.45 4.19 -10.29
C VAL A 107 -1.64 3.96 -9.39
N GLU A 108 -2.85 3.92 -9.96
CA GLU A 108 -4.02 3.46 -9.22
C GLU A 108 -3.57 2.16 -8.56
N ALA A 109 -3.44 2.19 -7.23
CA ALA A 109 -3.12 1.00 -6.44
C ALA A 109 -4.01 -0.09 -6.99
N PRO A 110 -3.47 -1.30 -7.25
CA PRO A 110 -4.12 -2.33 -8.04
C PRO A 110 -5.57 -2.28 -7.68
N THR A 111 -6.39 -1.81 -8.62
CA THR A 111 -7.84 -1.84 -8.48
C THR A 111 -8.04 -3.23 -7.93
N LEU A 112 -8.69 -3.37 -6.76
CA LEU A 112 -8.97 -4.70 -6.26
C LEU A 112 -10.00 -5.26 -7.25
N CYS A 113 -9.47 -5.73 -8.40
CA CYS A 113 -10.16 -6.03 -9.64
C CYS A 113 -11.17 -7.14 -9.37
N GLU A 114 -10.91 -7.90 -8.32
CA GLU A 114 -11.76 -8.91 -7.74
C GLU A 114 -11.72 -8.76 -6.21
N GLU A 115 -12.80 -9.15 -5.53
CA GLU A 115 -12.78 -9.29 -4.07
C GLU A 115 -11.85 -10.44 -3.68
N ASP A 116 -10.67 -10.09 -3.15
CA ASP A 116 -9.78 -11.06 -2.51
C ASP A 116 -9.86 -10.88 -0.99
N PRO A 117 -10.64 -11.71 -0.28
CA PRO A 117 -10.83 -11.56 1.16
C PRO A 117 -9.52 -11.70 1.96
N VAL A 118 -8.48 -12.32 1.40
CA VAL A 118 -7.18 -12.50 2.08
C VAL A 118 -6.15 -11.44 1.68
N ALA A 119 -6.41 -10.63 0.65
CA ALA A 119 -5.52 -9.56 0.24
C ALA A 119 -5.32 -8.55 1.38
N THR A 120 -4.07 -8.30 1.76
CA THR A 120 -3.76 -7.30 2.80
C THR A 120 -3.88 -5.89 2.22
N VAL A 121 -4.75 -5.07 2.81
CA VAL A 121 -4.94 -3.66 2.42
C VAL A 121 -4.14 -2.74 3.34
N CYS A 122 -4.17 -2.95 4.66
CA CYS A 122 -3.40 -2.15 5.60
C CYS A 122 -2.25 -2.96 6.19
N THR A 123 -1.04 -2.85 5.62
CA THR A 123 0.13 -3.59 6.13
C THR A 123 0.49 -3.23 7.58
N CYS A 124 0.33 -1.96 7.97
CA CYS A 124 0.68 -1.51 9.32
C CYS A 124 -0.15 -2.20 10.41
N MET A 125 -1.43 -2.44 10.13
CA MET A 125 -2.37 -3.05 11.08
C MET A 125 -2.72 -4.50 10.69
N ALA A 126 -2.15 -5.02 9.59
CA ALA A 126 -2.49 -6.27 8.92
C ALA A 126 -3.99 -6.50 8.74
N VAL A 127 -4.67 -5.49 8.23
CA VAL A 127 -6.09 -5.58 7.89
C VAL A 127 -6.22 -5.99 6.43
N THR A 128 -7.03 -7.02 6.19
CA THR A 128 -7.35 -7.56 4.87
C THR A 128 -8.53 -6.82 4.21
N GLN A 129 -8.67 -6.99 2.91
CA GLN A 129 -9.83 -6.51 2.18
C GLN A 129 -11.11 -7.15 2.73
N GLY A 130 -11.09 -8.45 3.06
CA GLY A 130 -12.24 -9.15 3.62
C GLY A 130 -12.74 -8.53 4.92
N GLU A 131 -11.82 -8.17 5.84
CA GLU A 131 -12.16 -7.50 7.10
C GLU A 131 -12.77 -6.10 6.86
N ILE A 132 -12.25 -5.34 5.90
CA ILE A 132 -12.79 -4.02 5.55
C ILE A 132 -14.18 -4.16 4.92
N VAL A 133 -14.34 -5.08 3.97
CA VAL A 133 -15.60 -5.36 3.28
C VAL A 133 -16.67 -5.82 4.26
N ALA A 134 -16.34 -6.73 5.17
CA ALA A 134 -17.25 -7.19 6.21
C ALA A 134 -17.71 -6.04 7.09
N ALA A 135 -16.78 -5.19 7.55
CA ALA A 135 -17.11 -4.02 8.36
C ALA A 135 -18.02 -3.02 7.63
N ILE A 136 -17.75 -2.75 6.34
CA ILE A 136 -18.60 -1.88 5.50
C ILE A 136 -20.02 -2.46 5.41
N ARG A 137 -20.16 -3.75 5.09
CA ARG A 137 -21.48 -4.39 4.89
C ARG A 137 -22.29 -4.49 6.18
N GLU A 138 -21.67 -4.89 7.29
CA GLU A 138 -22.37 -5.11 8.56
C GLU A 138 -22.82 -3.80 9.22
N ARG A 139 -22.07 -2.71 9.00
CA ARG A 139 -22.26 -1.45 9.73
C ARG A 139 -22.62 -0.27 8.85
N ARG A 140 -22.66 -0.45 7.53
CA ARG A 140 -22.93 0.59 6.52
C ARG A 140 -21.99 1.78 6.68
N LEU A 141 -20.70 1.50 6.66
CA LEU A 141 -19.67 2.53 6.79
C LEU A 141 -19.52 3.28 5.48
N GLU A 142 -19.45 4.61 5.54
CA GLU A 142 -19.41 5.49 4.36
C GLU A 142 -18.10 6.29 4.29
N SER A 143 -17.26 6.24 5.33
CA SER A 143 -16.03 7.01 5.38
C SER A 143 -14.80 6.20 5.74
N VAL A 144 -13.63 6.61 5.21
CA VAL A 144 -12.32 6.04 5.59
C VAL A 144 -12.09 6.15 7.11
N ARG A 145 -12.65 7.20 7.75
CA ARG A 145 -12.57 7.40 9.20
C ARG A 145 -13.32 6.29 9.95
N GLU A 146 -14.57 6.03 9.57
CA GLU A 146 -15.38 4.96 10.16
C GLU A 146 -14.77 3.58 9.96
N VAL A 147 -14.25 3.30 8.75
CA VAL A 147 -13.50 2.05 8.49
C VAL A 147 -12.31 1.95 9.45
N GLY A 148 -11.58 3.04 9.67
CA GLY A 148 -10.46 3.08 10.61
C GLY A 148 -10.87 2.92 12.07
N GLU A 149 -12.02 3.44 12.48
CA GLU A 149 -12.55 3.27 13.85
C GLU A 149 -12.88 1.80 14.16
N HIS A 150 -13.35 1.05 13.16
CA HIS A 150 -13.74 -0.36 13.34
C HIS A 150 -12.63 -1.37 13.05
N THR A 151 -11.83 -1.15 12.01
CA THR A 151 -10.81 -2.10 11.55
C THR A 151 -9.39 -1.70 11.96
N ARG A 152 -9.20 -0.46 12.43
CA ARG A 152 -7.89 0.21 12.60
C ARG A 152 -7.15 0.53 11.29
N ALA A 153 -7.65 0.10 10.12
CA ALA A 153 -7.03 0.43 8.85
C ALA A 153 -6.98 1.96 8.62
N GLY A 154 -5.90 2.46 8.00
CA GLY A 154 -5.77 3.89 7.71
C GLY A 154 -5.50 4.82 8.91
N THR A 155 -5.39 4.29 10.13
CA THR A 155 -5.13 5.09 11.35
C THR A 155 -3.65 5.41 11.59
N GLY A 156 -2.73 4.59 11.06
CA GLY A 156 -1.28 4.76 11.21
C GLY A 156 -0.65 5.60 10.08
N CYS A 157 0.08 4.94 9.18
CA CYS A 157 0.82 5.62 8.10
C CYS A 157 -0.08 6.26 7.03
N GLY A 158 -1.33 5.79 6.89
CA GLY A 158 -2.31 6.33 5.95
C GLY A 158 -2.11 5.94 4.48
N THR A 159 -1.13 5.11 4.12
CA THR A 159 -0.86 4.72 2.73
C THR A 159 -2.01 3.94 2.10
N CYS A 160 -2.75 3.16 2.89
CA CYS A 160 -3.93 2.39 2.47
C CYS A 160 -5.22 3.21 2.37
N ARG A 161 -5.22 4.53 2.67
CA ARG A 161 -6.45 5.34 2.66
C ARG A 161 -7.05 5.51 1.27
N ALA A 162 -6.21 5.50 0.23
CA ALA A 162 -6.66 5.52 -1.15
C ALA A 162 -7.40 4.21 -1.49
N ASP A 163 -6.81 3.07 -1.14
CA ASP A 163 -7.41 1.74 -1.33
C ASP A 163 -8.75 1.60 -0.59
N ILE A 164 -8.83 2.07 0.66
CA ILE A 164 -10.08 2.08 1.44
C ILE A 164 -11.15 2.94 0.76
N ARG A 165 -10.77 4.09 0.19
CA ARG A 165 -11.71 4.97 -0.51
C ARG A 165 -12.26 4.31 -1.78
N ALA A 166 -11.38 3.70 -2.57
CA ALA A 166 -11.79 2.96 -3.77
C ALA A 166 -12.74 1.80 -3.44
N LEU A 167 -12.53 1.12 -2.30
CA LEU A 167 -13.46 0.10 -1.82
C LEU A 167 -14.83 0.68 -1.49
N LEU A 168 -14.90 1.79 -0.75
CA LEU A 168 -16.15 2.47 -0.39
C LEU A 168 -16.92 2.92 -1.64
N GLU A 169 -16.25 3.60 -2.57
CA GLU A 169 -16.85 4.07 -3.84
C GLU A 169 -17.44 2.90 -4.66
N ARG A 170 -16.76 1.74 -4.67
CA ARG A 170 -17.27 0.54 -5.33
C ARG A 170 -18.56 0.01 -4.68
N PHE A 171 -18.66 0.06 -3.35
CA PHE A 171 -19.87 -0.38 -2.65
C PHE A 171 -21.04 0.60 -2.85
N GLU A 172 -20.79 1.91 -2.86
CA GLU A 172 -21.81 2.90 -3.21
C GLU A 172 -22.37 2.66 -4.62
N GLN A 173 -21.48 2.41 -5.60
CA GLN A 173 -21.89 2.11 -6.99
C GLN A 173 -22.66 0.79 -7.12
N ALA A 174 -22.32 -0.21 -6.30
CA ALA A 174 -23.06 -1.48 -6.26
C ALA A 174 -24.46 -1.33 -5.66
N GLU A 175 -24.65 -0.45 -4.67
CA GLU A 175 -25.96 -0.17 -4.08
C GLU A 175 -26.84 0.75 -4.95
N LEU A 176 -26.23 1.67 -5.72
CA LEU A 176 -26.95 2.62 -6.59
C LEU A 176 -27.44 2.00 -7.92
N GLY A 177 -26.96 0.81 -8.31
CA GLY A 177 -27.23 0.21 -9.62
C GLY A 177 -26.67 1.06 -10.78
N PRO A 178 -26.67 0.56 -12.03
CA PRO A 178 -26.08 1.29 -13.15
C PRO A 178 -26.88 2.58 -13.42
N VAL A 179 -26.34 3.71 -12.98
CA VAL A 179 -26.85 5.04 -13.34
C VAL A 179 -26.58 5.22 -14.84
N LYS A 180 -27.63 5.10 -15.66
CA LYS A 180 -27.59 5.45 -17.08
C LYS A 180 -26.97 6.84 -17.22
N ALA A 181 -25.86 6.92 -17.95
CA ALA A 181 -25.30 8.17 -18.42
C ALA A 181 -26.38 8.94 -19.20
N ALA A 182 -26.97 9.95 -18.56
CA ALA A 182 -27.80 10.92 -19.24
C ALA A 182 -26.87 11.86 -20.02
N GLN A 183 -26.78 11.61 -21.31
CA GLN A 183 -26.27 12.55 -22.30
C GLN A 183 -27.18 13.79 -22.33
N THR A 184 -26.58 14.96 -22.22
CA THR A 184 -27.14 16.25 -22.70
C THR A 184 -25.95 16.94 -23.36
N ALA A 185 -25.86 16.93 -24.70
CA ALA A 185 -26.59 17.77 -25.66
C ALA A 185 -26.01 19.19 -25.69
#